data_AF-A0A7K7LGK7-F1
#
_entry.id   AF-A0A7K7LGK7-F1
#
_cell.length_a   1.000
_cell.length_b   1.000
_cell.length_c   1.000
_cell.angle_alpha   90.00
_cell.angle_beta   90.00
_cell.angle_gamma   90.00
#
_symmetry.space_group_name_H-M   'P 1'
#
loop_
_entity.id
_entity.type
_entity.pdbx_description
1 polymer ?
#
loop_
_entity_poly.entity_id
_entity_poly.type
_entity_poly.pdbx_seq_one_letter_code
_entity_poly.pdbx_strand_id
1 'polypeptide(L)'
;QWRCVRLFVSSTFRDLGAERDALVRAALPRLRALAAPRGLGLQEVDLRWGVAAPDPQRRQELCLEEVARSDVLLGVLGERYGQRGAGTPPA
;
A
#
# COMPACT_ATOMS: atom_id res chain seq x y z
N GLN A 1 0.67 18.90 -19.06
CA GLN A 1 -0.20 17.73 -19.30
C GLN A 1 -0.43 17.05 -17.97
N TRP A 2 -1.66 16.67 -17.64
CA TRP A 2 -1.95 16.04 -16.36
C TRP A 2 -1.57 14.56 -16.41
N ARG A 3 -0.81 14.07 -15.42
CA ARG A 3 -0.47 12.64 -15.30
C ARG A 3 -0.97 12.10 -13.97
N CYS A 4 -1.65 10.97 -14.01
CA CYS A 4 -2.02 10.24 -12.80
C CYS A 4 -0.87 9.31 -12.40
N VAL A 5 -0.51 9.30 -11.12
CA VAL A 5 0.48 8.40 -10.51
C VAL A 5 -0.26 7.50 -9.53
N ARG A 6 -0.16 6.19 -9.77
CA ARG A 6 -0.76 5.14 -8.94
C ARG A 6 0.21 4.73 -7.85
N LEU A 7 -0.18 4.94 -6.59
CA LEU A 7 0.61 4.64 -5.41
C LEU A 7 0.00 3.45 -4.67
N PHE A 8 0.67 2.30 -4.72
CA PHE A 8 0.29 1.15 -3.92
C PHE A 8 0.88 1.25 -2.52
N VAL A 9 0.05 1.15 -1.49
CA VAL A 9 0.50 1.16 -0.10
C VAL A 9 0.44 -0.26 0.48
N SER A 10 1.61 -0.85 0.70
CA SER A 10 1.76 -2.15 1.38
C SER A 10 2.15 -1.95 2.83
N SER A 11 1.52 -2.68 3.75
CA SER A 11 1.97 -2.66 5.16
C SER A 11 1.42 -3.76 6.05
N THR A 12 2.13 -3.94 7.16
CA THR A 12 1.69 -4.35 8.51
C THR A 12 0.21 -4.51 8.85
N PHE A 13 -0.50 -5.63 8.59
CA PHE A 13 -1.94 -5.69 8.91
C PHE A 13 -2.28 -5.55 10.40
N ARG A 14 -1.38 -5.93 11.32
CA ARG A 14 -1.71 -6.07 12.75
C ARG A 14 -1.17 -4.94 13.63
N ASP A 15 -0.15 -4.20 13.19
CA ASP A 15 0.69 -3.41 14.13
C ASP A 15 0.88 -1.94 13.73
N LEU A 16 0.11 -1.42 12.76
CA LEU A 16 0.31 -0.05 12.22
C LEU A 16 -1.00 0.73 12.01
N GLY A 17 -1.92 0.69 12.98
CA GLY A 17 -3.20 1.39 12.86
C GLY A 17 -3.05 2.91 12.81
N ALA A 18 -2.32 3.47 13.77
CA ALA A 18 -2.15 4.91 13.94
C ALA A 18 -1.30 5.53 12.81
N GLU A 19 -0.26 4.84 12.36
CA GLU A 19 0.63 5.26 11.28
C GLU A 19 -0.12 5.32 9.95
N ARG A 20 -1.03 4.37 9.71
CA ARG A 20 -1.92 4.40 8.54
C ARG A 20 -2.92 5.53 8.62
N ASP A 21 -3.52 5.74 9.79
CA ASP A 21 -4.43 6.87 9.98
C ASP A 21 -3.70 8.19 9.72
N ALA A 22 -2.47 8.34 10.17
CA ALA A 22 -1.62 9.49 9.85
C ALA A 22 -1.30 9.56 8.34
N LEU A 23 -1.01 8.42 7.70
CA LEU A 23 -0.77 8.35 6.26
C LEU A 23 -1.97 8.86 5.47
N VAL A 24 -3.18 8.38 5.79
CA VAL A 24 -4.42 8.73 5.08
C VAL A 24 -4.90 10.14 5.41
N ARG A 25 -4.87 10.53 6.69
CA ARG A 25 -5.43 11.80 7.16
C ARG A 25 -4.49 12.99 6.97
N ALA A 26 -3.18 12.77 6.97
CA ALA A 26 -2.20 13.85 6.91
C ALA A 26 -1.26 13.73 5.71
N ALA A 27 -0.59 12.59 5.51
CA ALA A 27 0.48 12.48 4.53
C ALA A 27 -0.02 12.48 3.08
N LEU A 28 -1.00 11.65 2.73
CA LEU A 28 -1.55 11.55 1.37
C LEU A 28 -2.20 12.86 0.89
N PRO A 29 -3.03 13.57 1.70
CA PRO A 29 -3.54 14.89 1.32
C PRO A 29 -2.42 15.90 1.06
N ARG A 30 -1.38 15.90 1.89
CA ARG A 30 -0.22 16.79 1.70
C ARG A 30 0.57 16.43 0.44
N LEU A 31 0.74 15.14 0.15
CA LEU A 31 1.41 14.66 -1.06
C LEU A 31 0.65 15.09 -2.33
N ARG A 32 -0.68 14.98 -2.32
CA ARG A 32 -1.55 15.47 -3.40
C ARG A 32 -1.40 16.98 -3.61
N ALA A 33 -1.42 17.76 -2.53
CA ALA A 33 -1.25 19.21 -2.61
C ALA A 33 0.12 19.61 -3.18
N LEU A 34 1.17 18.84 -2.87
CA LEU A 34 2.51 19.04 -3.44
C LEU A 34 2.59 18.58 -4.91
N ALA A 35 1.84 17.55 -5.30
CA ALA A 35 1.84 17.00 -6.65
C ALA A 35 1.03 17.85 -7.65
N ALA A 36 -0.09 18.43 -7.20
CA ALA A 36 -1.03 19.13 -8.09
C ALA A 36 -0.41 20.31 -8.88
N PRO A 37 0.44 21.20 -8.29
CA PRO A 37 1.10 22.27 -9.04
C PRO A 37 2.05 21.77 -10.14
N ARG A 38 2.47 20.50 -10.06
CA ARG A 38 3.33 19.84 -11.04
C ARG A 38 2.53 19.12 -12.13
N GLY A 39 1.20 19.26 -12.13
CA GLY A 39 0.30 18.56 -13.05
C GLY A 39 0.20 17.06 -12.76
N LEU A 40 0.44 16.65 -11.50
CA LEU A 40 0.40 15.25 -11.09
C LEU A 40 -0.82 15.00 -10.19
N GLY A 41 -1.65 14.03 -10.58
CA GLY A 41 -2.69 13.45 -9.73
C GLY A 41 -2.17 12.22 -9.02
N LEU A 42 -2.55 12.03 -7.76
CA LEU A 42 -2.20 10.83 -6.98
C LEU A 42 -3.44 9.96 -6.77
N GLN A 43 -3.33 8.69 -7.14
CA GLN A 43 -4.32 7.65 -6.86
C GLN A 43 -3.69 6.59 -5.94
N GLU A 44 -4.04 6.62 -4.67
CA GLU A 44 -3.66 5.55 -3.75
C GLU A 44 -4.50 4.28 -3.96
N VAL A 45 -3.83 3.14 -3.82
CA VAL A 45 -4.42 1.81 -3.79
C VAL A 45 -4.08 1.20 -2.43
N ASP A 46 -5.07 1.17 -1.52
CA ASP A 46 -5.00 0.47 -0.24
C ASP A 46 -6.00 -0.69 -0.23
N LEU A 47 -5.47 -1.90 -0.10
CA LEU A 47 -6.23 -3.13 -0.19
C LEU A 47 -7.16 -3.41 0.99
N ARG A 48 -7.09 -2.61 2.06
CA ARG A 48 -8.09 -2.67 3.14
C ARG A 48 -9.47 -2.21 2.68
N TRP A 49 -9.56 -1.37 1.65
CA TRP A 49 -10.83 -0.74 1.23
C TRP A 49 -11.43 -1.32 -0.05
N GLY A 50 -10.89 -2.43 -0.56
CA GLY A 50 -11.40 -3.01 -1.81
C GLY A 50 -11.07 -4.47 -2.05
N VAL A 51 -10.22 -5.10 -1.24
CA VAL A 51 -9.81 -6.50 -1.45
C VAL A 51 -10.09 -7.32 -0.19
N ALA A 52 -11.37 -7.41 0.17
CA ALA A 52 -11.86 -8.40 1.11
C ALA A 52 -11.91 -9.78 0.43
N ALA A 53 -10.76 -10.34 0.09
CA ALA A 53 -10.68 -11.75 -0.27
C ALA A 53 -10.67 -12.60 1.02
N PRO A 54 -11.57 -13.58 1.18
CA PRO A 54 -11.62 -14.42 2.38
C PRO A 54 -10.37 -15.31 2.50
N ASP A 55 -9.82 -15.74 1.36
CA ASP A 55 -8.66 -16.61 1.28
C ASP A 55 -7.32 -15.82 1.28
N PRO A 56 -6.34 -16.18 2.13
CA PRO A 56 -5.03 -15.55 2.16
C PRO A 56 -4.23 -15.62 0.85
N GLN A 57 -4.30 -16.74 0.12
CA GLN A 57 -3.56 -16.89 -1.14
C GLN A 57 -4.15 -15.97 -2.21
N ARG A 58 -5.47 -15.96 -2.32
CA ARG A 58 -6.18 -15.07 -3.23
C ARG A 58 -5.94 -13.59 -2.91
N ARG A 59 -5.85 -13.24 -1.62
CA ARG A 59 -5.48 -11.88 -1.20
C ARG A 59 -4.08 -11.52 -1.68
N GLN A 60 -3.11 -12.43 -1.55
CA GLN A 60 -1.74 -12.21 -2.02
C GLN A 60 -1.68 -12.02 -3.54
N GLU A 61 -2.40 -12.83 -4.32
CA GLU A 61 -2.50 -12.66 -5.77
C GLU A 61 -3.02 -11.27 -6.15
N LEU A 62 -4.14 -10.86 -5.56
CA LEU A 62 -4.73 -9.54 -5.80
C LEU A 62 -3.78 -8.40 -5.37
N CYS A 63 -3.01 -8.58 -4.29
CA CYS A 63 -1.96 -7.62 -3.92
C CYS A 63 -0.93 -7.47 -5.04
N LEU A 64 -0.44 -8.59 -5.57
CA LEU A 64 0.60 -8.59 -6.60
C LEU A 64 0.08 -7.99 -7.92
N GLU A 65 -1.16 -8.30 -8.30
CA GLU A 65 -1.82 -7.70 -9.47
C GLU A 65 -1.92 -6.17 -9.34
N GLU A 66 -2.30 -5.65 -8.17
CA GLU A 66 -2.41 -4.22 -7.96
C GLU A 66 -1.05 -3.51 -7.86
N VAL A 67 -0.02 -4.17 -7.32
CA VAL A 67 1.36 -3.66 -7.37
C VAL A 67 1.84 -3.54 -8.82
N ALA A 68 1.60 -4.57 -9.65
CA ALA A 68 2.02 -4.58 -11.05
C ALA A 68 1.34 -3.47 -11.88
N ARG A 69 0.17 -2.98 -11.44
CA ARG A 69 -0.56 -1.87 -12.05
C ARG A 69 -0.19 -0.50 -11.50
N SER A 70 0.70 -0.41 -10.52
CA SER A 70 1.02 0.84 -9.82
C SER A 70 2.37 1.40 -10.27
N ASP A 71 2.47 2.73 -10.32
CA ASP A 71 3.72 3.42 -10.69
C ASP A 71 4.74 3.37 -9.53
N VAL A 72 4.24 3.40 -8.29
CA VAL A 72 5.05 3.48 -7.08
C VAL A 72 4.53 2.50 -6.03
N LEU A 73 5.45 1.77 -5.41
CA LEU A 73 5.20 0.93 -4.23
C LEU A 73 5.74 1.62 -2.98
N LEU A 74 4.86 1.93 -2.03
CA LEU A 74 5.22 2.37 -0.68
C LEU A 74 5.04 1.19 0.29
N GLY A 75 6.15 0.61 0.74
CA GLY A 75 6.17 -0.40 1.80
C GLY A 75 6.38 0.24 3.17
N VAL A 76 5.40 0.12 4.06
CA VAL A 76 5.54 0.50 5.48
C VAL A 76 5.74 -0.76 6.31
N LEU A 77 6.93 -0.90 6.87
CA LEU A 77 7.32 -2.00 7.74
C LEU A 77 7.12 -1.56 9.19
N GLY A 78 6.52 -2.43 9.99
CA GLY A 78 6.44 -2.29 11.44
C GLY A 78 7.29 -3.37 12.10
N GLU A 79 6.86 -3.88 13.25
CA GLU A 79 7.53 -4.96 13.99
C GLU A 79 7.53 -6.34 13.29
N ARG A 80 6.89 -6.44 12.12
CA ARG A 80 6.88 -7.68 11.32
C ARG A 80 7.52 -7.48 9.96
N TYR A 81 8.49 -8.34 9.66
CA TYR A 81 9.13 -8.42 8.36
C TYR A 81 8.59 -9.63 7.57
N GLY A 82 7.51 -9.40 6.83
CA GLY A 82 6.93 -10.40 5.92
C GLY A 82 6.21 -11.58 6.59
N GLN A 83 5.81 -12.54 5.78
CA GLN A 83 5.38 -13.88 6.22
C GLN A 83 6.50 -14.86 5.90
N ARG A 84 6.81 -15.78 6.82
CA ARG A 84 7.69 -16.91 6.48
C ARG A 84 7.00 -17.74 5.41
N GLY A 85 7.65 -17.91 4.27
CA GLY A 85 7.21 -18.89 3.28
C GLY A 85 7.25 -20.28 3.92
N ALA A 86 6.30 -21.15 3.55
CA ALA A 86 6.33 -22.55 3.94
C ALA A 86 7.69 -23.15 3.52
N GLY A 87 8.60 -23.33 4.48
CA GLY A 87 9.97 -23.78 4.22
C GLY A 87 11.08 -22.94 4.86
N THR A 88 10.79 -21.79 5.50
CA THR A 88 11.84 -21.05 6.23
C THR A 88 12.01 -21.64 7.65
N PRO A 89 13.17 -22.23 8.00
CA PRO A 89 13.39 -22.77 9.33
C PRO A 89 13.40 -21.66 10.39
N PRO A 90 13.03 -21.97 11.65
CA PRO A 90 13.24 -21.05 12.75
C PRO A 90 14.72 -20.75 12.95
N ALA A 91 15.01 -19.46 13.10
CA ALA A 91 16.27 -18.96 13.63
C ALA A 91 16.44 -19.40 15.08
#